data_AF-A0A971HG84-F1
#
_entry.id   AF-A0A971HG84-F1
#
_cell.length_a   1.000
_cell.length_b   1.000
_cell.length_c   1.000
_cell.angle_alpha   90.00
_cell.angle_beta   90.00
_cell.angle_gamma   90.00
#
_symmetry.space_group_name_H-M   'P 1'
#
loop_
_entity.id
_entity.type
_entity.pdbx_description
1 polymer ?
#
loop_
_entity_poly.entity_id
_entity_poly.type
_entity_poly.pdbx_seq_one_letter_code
_entity_poly.pdbx_strand_id
1 'polypeptide(L)' 'MNNLVISPEVKKALDENRPVVALESTIISHGMPYPQNVETA' A
#
# COMPACT_ATOMS: atom_id res chain seq x y z
N MET A 1 11.49 20.13 1.68
CA MET A 1 10.90 19.21 2.68
C MET A 1 10.41 17.98 1.95
N ASN A 2 10.81 16.78 2.41
CA ASN A 2 10.38 15.51 1.83
C ASN A 2 9.37 14.87 2.79
N ASN A 3 8.10 14.76 2.40
CA ASN A 3 7.00 14.28 3.26
C ASN A 3 6.62 12.81 2.96
N LEU A 4 7.55 12.03 2.42
CA LEU A 4 7.30 10.64 2.07
C LEU A 4 7.58 9.73 3.26
N VAL A 5 6.55 9.04 3.74
CA VAL A 5 6.65 8.00 4.76
C VAL A 5 6.59 6.64 4.07
N ILE A 6 7.66 5.85 4.21
CA ILE A 6 7.76 4.49 3.65
C ILE A 6 7.86 3.53 4.83
N SER A 7 7.07 2.45 4.82
CA SER A 7 7.17 1.43 5.85
C SER A 7 8.56 0.76 5.82
N PRO A 8 9.06 0.25 6.97
CA PRO A 8 10.36 -0.42 7.01
C PRO A 8 10.47 -1.60 6.04
N GLU A 9 9.38 -2.35 5.84
CA GLU A 9 9.32 -3.49 4.92
C GLU A 9 9.48 -3.07 3.46
N VAL A 10 8.71 -2.08 3.01
CA VAL A 10 8.78 -1.58 1.64
C VAL A 10 10.15 -0.94 1.38
N LYS A 11 10.68 -0.17 2.34
CA LYS A 11 12.03 0.41 2.24
C LYS A 11 13.09 -0.68 2.03
N LYS A 12 13.04 -1.75 2.84
CA LYS A 12 13.96 -2.89 2.71
C LYS A 12 13.83 -3.57 1.34
N ALA A 13 12.60 -3.79 0.86
CA ALA A 13 12.38 -4.40 -0.45
C ALA A 13 12.98 -3.55 -1.58
N LEU A 14 12.82 -2.23 -1.52
CA LEU A 14 13.42 -1.30 -2.48
C LEU A 14 14.96 -1.31 -2.42
N ASP A 15 15.55 -1.28 -1.22
CA ASP A 15 17.00 -1.36 -1.03
C ASP A 15 17.59 -2.68 -1.58
N GLU A 16 16.84 -3.79 -1.46
CA GLU A 16 17.19 -5.11 -1.99
C GLU A 16 16.85 -5.31 -3.48
N ASN A 17 16.34 -4.28 -4.18
CA ASN A 17 15.82 -4.37 -5.56
C ASN A 17 14.76 -5.48 -5.75
N ARG A 18 14.00 -5.77 -4.70
CA ARG A 18 12.87 -6.70 -4.76
C ARG A 18 11.65 -6.01 -5.38
N PRO A 19 10.82 -6.75 -6.12
CA PRO A 19 9.60 -6.20 -6.71
C PRO A 19 8.62 -5.74 -5.63
N VAL A 20 8.04 -4.56 -5.84
CA VAL A 20 7.00 -3.96 -4.98
C VAL A 20 5.84 -3.53 -5.87
N VAL A 21 4.62 -3.83 -5.46
CA VAL A 21 3.39 -3.41 -6.14
C VAL A 21 2.65 -2.43 -5.23
N ALA A 22 2.30 -1.25 -5.76
CA ALA A 22 1.51 -0.28 -5.04
C ALA A 22 0.01 -0.58 -5.17
N LEU A 23 -0.74 -0.32 -4.10
CA LEU A 23 -2.20 -0.43 -4.06
C LEU A 23 -2.81 0.94 -3.73
N GLU A 24 -3.93 1.28 -4.37
CA GLU A 24 -4.64 2.54 -4.15
C GLU A 24 -5.61 2.44 -2.96
N SER A 25 -5.61 3.44 -2.06
CA SER A 25 -6.49 3.48 -0.89
C SER A 25 -7.93 3.92 -1.17
N THR A 26 -8.19 4.64 -2.27
CA THR A 26 -9.54 5.13 -2.61
C THR A 26 -10.50 3.96 -2.84
N ILE A 27 -10.05 2.92 -3.54
CA ILE A 27 -10.83 1.71 -3.80
C ILE A 27 -11.17 0.96 -2.51
N ILE A 28 -10.24 0.92 -1.55
CA ILE A 28 -10.46 0.32 -0.23
C ILE A 28 -11.48 1.15 0.58
N SER A 29 -11.38 2.47 0.55
CA SER A 29 -12.19 3.32 1.43
C SER A 29 -13.60 3.60 0.89
N HIS A 30 -13.72 3.77 -0.43
CA HIS A 30 -14.96 4.24 -1.07
C HIS A 30 -15.39 3.38 -2.27
N GLY A 31 -14.51 2.54 -2.80
CA GLY A 31 -14.78 1.73 -3.99
C GLY A 31 -15.46 0.39 -3.73
N MET A 32 -15.45 -0.09 -2.48
CA MET A 32 -16.05 -1.36 -2.09
C MET A 32 -16.83 -1.24 -0.78
N PRO A 33 -17.98 -1.92 -0.63
CA PRO A 33 -18.70 -1.97 0.63
C PRO A 33 -17.91 -2.79 1.66
N TYR A 34 -18.09 -2.46 2.93
CA TYR A 34 -17.63 -3.32 4.01
C TYR A 34 -18.48 -4.62 4.06
N PRO A 35 -17.90 -5.81 4.27
CA PRO A 35 -16.50 -6.10 4.63
C PRO A 35 -15.54 -6.34 3.45
N GLN A 36 -16.04 -6.29 2.21
CA GLN A 36 -15.29 -6.66 1.01
C GLN A 36 -14.03 -5.82 0.82
N ASN A 37 -14.06 -4.55 1.25
CA ASN A 37 -12.89 -3.68 1.19
C ASN A 37 -11.69 -4.15 2.02
N VAL A 38 -11.93 -4.75 3.18
CA VAL A 38 -10.88 -5.27 4.07
C VAL A 38 -10.45 -6.67 3.64
N GLU A 39 -11.39 -7.49 3.15
CA GLU A 39 -11.09 -8.86 2.72
C GLU A 39 -10.29 -8.91 1.40
N THR A 40 -10.43 -7.89 0.55
CA THR A 40 -9.76 -7.83 -0.76
C THR A 40 -8.40 -7.14 -0.72
N ALA A 41 -8.17 -6.29 0.29
CA ALA A 41 -6.94 -5.51 0.48
C ALA A 41 -5.88 -6.28 1.26
#